data_AF-A0A9X6X4W8-F1
#
_entry.id   AF-A0A9X6X4W8-F1
#
_cell.length_a   1.000
_cell.length_b   1.000
_cell.length_c   1.000
_cell.angle_alpha   90.00
_cell.angle_beta   90.00
_cell.angle_gamma   90.00
#
_symmetry.space_group_name_H-M   'P 1'
#
loop_
_entity.id
_entity.type
_entity.pdbx_description
1 polymer ?
#
loop_
_entity_poly.entity_id
_entity_poly.type
_entity_poly.pdbx_seq_one_letter_code
_entity_poly.pdbx_strand_id
1 'polypeptide(L)'
;MFAPEPLPITLNEAGDLVIKRTDDKTIEKLIALIQTQFANQNNKLTKVDQNIGKLGESVESFDNRLTQTQLENVASKIVRDQLQQERHAKAKGFVGNKVQLTFEAMEGTKSDLERHVQVLIKKEVTRVMRHITSYLKEQLGLKSIDDIPNCLVEKHKTVLKELTWKKLDTFMKKGSR
;
A
#
# COMPACT_ATOMS: atom_id res chain seq x y z
N MET A 1 60.35 0.15 -21.69
CA MET A 1 60.11 -1.14 -21.02
C MET A 1 60.85 -1.13 -19.70
N PHE A 2 60.17 -0.91 -18.57
CA PHE A 2 60.78 -1.07 -17.25
C PHE A 2 60.44 -2.47 -16.77
N ALA A 3 61.43 -3.35 -16.71
CA ALA A 3 61.27 -4.68 -16.12
C ALA A 3 61.03 -4.51 -14.60
N PRO A 4 60.09 -5.24 -13.98
CA PRO A 4 59.93 -5.21 -12.53
C PRO A 4 61.17 -5.87 -11.90
N GLU A 5 61.99 -5.07 -11.21
CA GLU A 5 63.07 -5.61 -10.37
C GLU A 5 62.47 -6.49 -9.27
N PRO A 6 63.01 -7.70 -9.03
CA PRO A 6 62.51 -8.58 -7.98
C PRO A 6 62.74 -7.93 -6.61
N LEU A 7 61.65 -7.75 -5.86
CA LEU A 7 61.69 -7.26 -4.48
C LEU A 7 62.45 -8.30 -3.61
N PRO A 8 63.24 -7.87 -2.60
CA PRO A 8 64.06 -8.76 -1.78
C PRO A 8 63.25 -9.52 -0.70
N ILE A 9 62.04 -9.92 -1.05
CA ILE A 9 61.06 -10.51 -0.14
C ILE A 9 60.77 -11.92 -0.62
N THR A 10 60.98 -12.89 0.26
CA THR A 10 60.69 -14.30 0.02
C THR A 10 59.95 -14.88 1.22
N LEU A 11 59.12 -15.89 1.01
CA LEU A 11 58.58 -16.68 2.13
C LEU A 11 59.60 -17.77 2.49
N ASN A 12 59.90 -17.98 3.78
CA ASN A 12 60.68 -19.13 4.21
C ASN A 12 59.81 -20.41 4.19
N GLU A 13 60.42 -21.55 4.49
CA GLU A 13 59.74 -22.85 4.54
C GLU A 13 58.63 -22.92 5.61
N ALA A 14 58.63 -22.00 6.59
CA ALA A 14 57.60 -21.85 7.61
C ALA A 14 56.47 -20.87 7.19
N GLY A 15 56.59 -20.22 6.03
CA GLY A 15 55.64 -19.21 5.55
C GLY A 15 55.85 -17.80 6.11
N ASP A 16 56.96 -17.53 6.79
CA ASP A 16 57.31 -16.20 7.26
C ASP A 16 57.91 -15.35 6.13
N LEU A 17 57.59 -14.06 6.14
CA LEU A 17 58.21 -13.08 5.25
C LEU A 17 59.65 -12.83 5.68
N VAL A 18 60.60 -13.23 4.83
CA VAL A 18 62.04 -12.99 4.99
C VAL A 18 62.48 -11.90 4.03
N ILE A 19 63.02 -10.81 4.59
CA ILE A 19 63.66 -9.73 3.85
C ILE A 19 65.17 -10.02 3.84
N LYS A 20 65.73 -10.30 2.66
CA LYS A 20 67.19 -10.48 2.54
C LYS A 20 67.91 -9.15 2.83
N ARG A 21 69.11 -9.18 3.44
CA ARG A 21 69.94 -7.96 3.60
C ARG A 21 70.13 -7.32 2.23
N THR A 22 69.57 -6.14 2.07
CA THR A 22 69.51 -5.36 0.83
C THR A 22 69.94 -3.93 1.16
N ASP A 23 70.29 -3.13 0.16
CA ASP A 23 70.67 -1.72 0.35
C ASP A 23 69.51 -0.89 0.93
N ASP A 24 69.84 0.13 1.74
CA ASP A 24 68.86 0.99 2.44
C ASP A 24 67.80 1.57 1.48
N LYS A 25 68.20 1.86 0.24
CA LYS A 25 67.34 2.38 -0.83
C LYS A 25 66.22 1.41 -1.24
N THR A 26 66.46 0.11 -1.20
CA THR A 26 65.44 -0.90 -1.53
C THR A 26 64.50 -1.13 -0.35
N ILE A 27 64.98 -0.97 0.89
CA ILE A 27 64.15 -0.97 2.10
C ILE A 27 63.22 0.26 2.11
N GLU A 28 63.72 1.45 1.77
CA GLU A 28 62.90 2.66 1.64
C GLU A 28 61.79 2.51 0.58
N LYS A 29 62.12 1.95 -0.59
CA LYS A 29 61.12 1.65 -1.63
C LYS A 29 60.04 0.69 -1.13
N LEU A 30 60.42 -0.33 -0.36
CA LEU A 30 59.49 -1.28 0.22
C LEU A 30 58.55 -0.61 1.24
N ILE A 31 59.10 0.21 2.13
CA ILE A 31 58.32 0.98 3.11
C ILE A 31 57.33 1.91 2.39
N ALA A 32 57.75 2.60 1.34
CA ALA A 32 56.89 3.47 0.54
C ALA A 32 55.76 2.69 -0.16
N LEU A 33 56.05 1.51 -0.69
CA LEU A 33 55.05 0.60 -1.29
C LEU A 33 54.02 0.14 -0.26
N ILE A 34 54.47 -0.26 0.93
CA ILE A 34 53.61 -0.69 2.04
C ILE A 34 52.72 0.48 2.48
N GLN A 35 53.29 1.68 2.70
CA GLN A 35 52.54 2.88 3.07
C GLN A 35 51.49 3.24 2.02
N THR A 36 51.84 3.17 0.73
CA THR A 36 50.91 3.43 -0.39
C THR A 36 49.78 2.39 -0.43
N GLN A 37 50.09 1.11 -0.19
CA GLN A 37 49.12 0.02 -0.13
C GLN A 37 48.12 0.25 1.02
N PHE A 38 48.62 0.56 2.22
CA PHE A 38 47.78 0.85 3.39
C PHE A 38 46.90 2.08 3.16
N ALA A 39 47.44 3.15 2.59
CA ALA A 39 46.67 4.35 2.25
C ALA A 39 45.54 4.04 1.25
N ASN A 40 45.81 3.23 0.22
CA ASN A 40 44.81 2.83 -0.77
C ASN A 40 43.71 1.95 -0.14
N GLN A 41 44.09 0.99 0.70
CA GLN A 41 43.13 0.14 1.43
C GLN A 41 42.26 0.97 2.39
N ASN A 42 42.85 1.89 3.14
CA ASN A 42 42.11 2.75 4.05
C ASN A 42 41.09 3.62 3.30
N ASN A 43 41.50 4.22 2.18
CA ASN A 43 40.59 5.00 1.33
C ASN A 43 39.43 4.16 0.77
N LYS A 44 39.67 2.90 0.39
CA LYS A 44 38.62 1.97 -0.03
C LYS A 44 37.67 1.64 1.11
N LEU A 45 38.20 1.39 2.32
CA LEU A 45 37.42 1.10 3.50
C LEU A 45 36.51 2.28 3.87
N THR A 46 37.04 3.51 3.86
CA THR A 46 36.26 4.72 4.11
C THR A 46 35.12 4.90 3.09
N LYS A 47 35.37 4.59 1.81
CA LYS A 47 34.31 4.63 0.79
C LYS A 47 33.22 3.58 1.04
N VAL A 48 33.61 2.37 1.45
CA VAL A 48 32.66 1.30 1.80
C VAL A 48 31.81 1.73 3.00
N ASP A 49 32.43 2.26 4.03
CA ASP A 49 31.76 2.75 5.24
C ASP A 49 30.71 3.84 4.91
N GLN A 50 31.08 4.82 4.09
CA GLN A 50 30.16 5.85 3.60
C GLN A 50 29.00 5.27 2.79
N ASN A 51 29.26 4.28 1.94
CA ASN A 51 28.23 3.64 1.13
C ASN A 51 27.25 2.82 2.00
N ILE A 52 27.76 2.14 3.04
CA ILE A 52 26.93 1.42 4.02
C ILE A 52 26.07 2.42 4.80
N GLY A 53 26.62 3.55 5.22
CA GLY A 53 25.85 4.62 5.88
C GLY A 53 24.68 5.10 5.00
N LYS A 54 24.95 5.44 3.74
CA LYS A 54 23.91 5.86 2.77
C LYS A 54 22.87 4.77 2.50
N LEU A 55 23.29 3.50 2.48
CA LEU A 55 22.36 2.38 2.34
C LEU A 55 21.44 2.29 3.57
N GLY A 56 21.99 2.44 4.78
CA GLY A 56 21.21 2.49 6.02
C GLY A 56 20.13 3.57 5.99
N GLU A 57 20.51 4.80 5.61
CA GLU A 57 19.57 5.92 5.44
C GLU A 57 18.49 5.62 4.39
N SER A 58 18.87 5.02 3.25
CA SER A 58 17.92 4.67 2.19
C SER A 58 16.94 3.57 2.61
N VAL A 59 17.40 2.59 3.40
CA VAL A 59 16.54 1.51 3.92
C VAL A 59 15.56 2.09 4.94
N GLU A 60 16.03 2.93 5.85
CA GLU A 60 15.16 3.59 6.83
C GLU A 60 14.10 4.49 6.16
N SER A 61 14.50 5.26 5.13
CA SER A 61 13.56 6.04 4.33
C SER A 61 12.51 5.17 3.63
N PHE A 62 12.93 4.02 3.10
CA PHE A 62 12.03 3.05 2.48
C PHE A 62 11.02 2.47 3.48
N ASP A 63 11.47 2.04 4.65
CA ASP A 63 10.63 1.47 5.70
C ASP A 63 9.62 2.49 6.23
N ASN A 64 10.03 3.73 6.43
CA ASN A 64 9.14 4.83 6.80
C ASN A 64 8.05 5.05 5.74
N ARG A 65 8.43 5.09 4.44
CA ARG A 65 7.49 5.24 3.33
C ARG A 65 6.53 4.04 3.22
N LEU A 66 7.02 2.83 3.44
CA LEU A 66 6.21 1.62 3.43
C LEU A 66 5.18 1.64 4.57
N THR A 67 5.61 1.97 5.79
CA THR A 67 4.75 2.06 6.97
C THR A 67 3.67 3.12 6.79
N GLN A 68 4.05 4.31 6.29
CA GLN A 68 3.10 5.38 6.00
C GLN A 68 2.07 4.93 4.94
N THR A 69 2.51 4.31 3.85
CA THR A 69 1.61 3.84 2.79
C THR A 69 0.64 2.76 3.30
N GLN A 70 1.13 1.85 4.15
CA GLN A 70 0.27 0.84 4.79
C GLN A 70 -0.80 1.50 5.68
N LEU A 71 -0.42 2.51 6.47
CA LEU A 71 -1.33 3.23 7.35
C LEU A 71 -2.41 4.00 6.57
N GLU A 72 -2.02 4.71 5.51
CA GLU A 72 -2.94 5.42 4.61
C GLU A 72 -3.91 4.45 3.92
N ASN A 73 -3.45 3.27 3.52
CA ASN A 73 -4.30 2.25 2.92
C ASN A 73 -5.31 1.67 3.92
N VAL A 74 -4.89 1.40 5.16
CA VAL A 74 -5.79 0.91 6.23
C VAL A 74 -6.86 1.97 6.54
N ALA A 75 -6.46 3.23 6.71
CA ALA A 75 -7.39 4.33 6.92
C ALA A 75 -8.40 4.46 5.78
N SER A 76 -7.93 4.40 4.53
CA SER A 76 -8.78 4.45 3.34
C SER A 76 -9.76 3.27 3.29
N LYS A 77 -9.32 2.07 3.65
CA LYS A 77 -10.20 0.89 3.73
C LYS A 77 -11.30 1.07 4.79
N ILE A 78 -10.92 1.49 6.00
CA ILE A 78 -11.88 1.71 7.11
C ILE A 78 -12.96 2.72 6.69
N VAL A 79 -12.56 3.83 6.06
CA VAL A 79 -13.51 4.84 5.57
C VAL A 79 -14.43 4.24 4.50
N ARG A 80 -13.91 3.50 3.52
CA ARG A 80 -14.74 2.87 2.48
C ARG A 80 -15.74 1.87 3.05
N ASP A 81 -15.30 1.02 3.96
CA ASP A 81 -16.15 0.03 4.63
C ASP A 81 -17.26 0.73 5.42
N GLN A 82 -16.93 1.79 6.15
CA GLN A 82 -17.90 2.61 6.89
C GLN A 82 -18.94 3.23 5.95
N LEU A 83 -18.50 3.88 4.86
CA LEU A 83 -19.42 4.48 3.90
C LEU A 83 -20.31 3.44 3.20
N GLN A 84 -19.79 2.24 2.93
CA GLN A 84 -20.56 1.13 2.40
C GLN A 84 -21.63 0.65 3.39
N GLN A 85 -21.28 0.51 4.67
CA GLN A 85 -22.23 0.15 5.73
C GLN A 85 -23.34 1.19 5.87
N GLU A 86 -23.02 2.48 5.82
CA GLU A 86 -24.01 3.56 5.88
C GLU A 86 -24.99 3.49 4.70
N ARG A 87 -24.50 3.28 3.48
CA ARG A 87 -25.35 3.09 2.28
C ARG A 87 -26.27 1.90 2.45
N HIS A 88 -25.75 0.77 2.94
CA HIS A 88 -26.53 -0.44 3.17
C HIS A 88 -27.59 -0.24 4.27
N ALA A 89 -27.25 0.43 5.37
CA ALA A 89 -28.19 0.76 6.44
C ALA A 89 -29.33 1.66 5.93
N LYS A 90 -29.01 2.65 5.08
CA LYS A 90 -30.02 3.50 4.43
C LYS A 90 -30.93 2.70 3.52
N ALA A 91 -30.37 1.79 2.70
CA ALA A 91 -31.15 0.91 1.82
C ALA A 91 -32.12 0.04 2.62
N LYS A 92 -31.64 -0.58 3.72
CA LYS A 92 -32.47 -1.35 4.64
C LYS A 92 -33.62 -0.52 5.21
N GLY A 93 -33.35 0.73 5.61
CA GLY A 93 -34.36 1.65 6.10
C GLY A 93 -35.42 2.03 5.06
N PHE A 94 -35.05 2.13 3.77
CA PHE A 94 -36.03 2.37 2.70
C PHE A 94 -36.91 1.15 2.43
N VAL A 95 -36.33 -0.05 2.36
CA VAL A 95 -37.08 -1.29 2.13
C VAL A 95 -38.06 -1.55 3.27
N GLY A 96 -37.61 -1.40 4.52
CA GLY A 96 -38.47 -1.63 5.70
C GLY A 96 -39.65 -0.67 5.83
N ASN A 97 -39.56 0.55 5.29
CA ASN A 97 -40.58 1.58 5.47
C ASN A 97 -41.54 1.75 4.28
N LYS A 98 -41.16 1.35 3.06
CA LYS A 98 -41.90 1.78 1.84
C LYS A 98 -42.01 0.81 0.68
N VAL A 99 -41.27 -0.30 0.64
CA VAL A 99 -41.39 -1.22 -0.50
C VAL A 99 -42.53 -2.19 -0.26
N GLN A 100 -43.59 -2.08 -1.05
CA GLN A 100 -44.60 -3.12 -1.16
C GLN A 100 -43.92 -4.35 -1.76
N LEU A 101 -43.60 -5.34 -0.92
CA LEU A 101 -43.16 -6.64 -1.39
C LEU A 101 -44.39 -7.34 -1.97
N THR A 102 -44.41 -7.55 -3.28
CA THR A 102 -45.41 -8.40 -3.94
C THR A 102 -45.03 -9.85 -3.73
N PHE A 103 -45.92 -10.61 -3.10
CA PHE A 103 -45.76 -12.05 -2.90
C PHE A 103 -46.59 -12.80 -3.93
N GLU A 104 -45.98 -13.79 -4.57
CA GLU A 104 -46.74 -14.81 -5.30
C GLU A 104 -47.34 -15.80 -4.27
N ALA A 105 -48.48 -16.40 -4.59
CA ALA A 105 -49.08 -17.41 -3.72
C ALA A 105 -48.08 -18.58 -3.56
N MET A 106 -47.82 -18.96 -2.31
CA MET A 106 -46.79 -19.95 -1.98
C MET A 106 -47.42 -21.09 -1.17
N GLU A 107 -47.19 -22.33 -1.59
CA GLU A 107 -47.46 -23.51 -0.78
C GLU A 107 -46.27 -23.79 0.15
N GLY A 108 -46.52 -24.03 1.43
CA GLY A 108 -45.47 -24.34 2.40
C GLY A 108 -45.85 -24.02 3.84
N THR A 109 -44.91 -24.26 4.75
CA THR A 109 -45.07 -23.96 6.17
C THR A 109 -44.79 -22.48 6.46
N LYS A 110 -45.17 -22.01 7.66
CA LYS A 110 -44.84 -20.65 8.12
C LYS A 110 -43.33 -20.35 8.01
N SER A 111 -42.48 -21.32 8.31
CA SER A 111 -41.02 -21.18 8.22
C SER A 111 -40.54 -20.98 6.79
N ASP A 112 -41.18 -21.64 5.81
CA ASP A 112 -40.87 -21.48 4.39
C ASP A 112 -41.22 -20.07 3.91
N LEU A 113 -42.38 -19.57 4.35
CA LEU A 113 -42.81 -18.19 4.09
C LEU A 113 -41.84 -17.17 4.72
N GLU A 114 -41.46 -17.34 5.98
CA GLU A 114 -40.50 -16.44 6.66
C GLU A 114 -39.15 -16.42 5.94
N ARG A 115 -38.65 -17.58 5.51
CA ARG A 115 -37.42 -17.68 4.73
C ARG A 115 -37.56 -16.97 3.38
N HIS A 116 -38.69 -17.16 2.69
CA HIS A 116 -38.92 -16.51 1.41
C HIS A 116 -38.99 -14.98 1.52
N VAL A 117 -39.71 -14.47 2.54
CA VAL A 117 -39.77 -13.03 2.87
C VAL A 117 -38.37 -12.48 3.13
N GLN A 118 -37.53 -13.19 3.90
CA GLN A 118 -36.15 -12.76 4.15
C GLN A 118 -35.31 -12.67 2.87
N VAL A 119 -35.46 -13.62 1.94
CA VAL A 119 -34.75 -13.58 0.65
C VAL A 119 -35.21 -12.39 -0.19
N LEU A 120 -36.52 -12.15 -0.26
CA LEU A 120 -37.07 -11.00 -1.00
C LEU A 120 -36.59 -9.67 -0.43
N ILE A 121 -36.61 -9.52 0.90
CA ILE A 121 -36.06 -8.32 1.57
C ILE A 121 -34.58 -8.14 1.21
N LYS A 122 -33.75 -9.19 1.30
CA LYS A 122 -32.33 -9.10 0.95
C LYS A 122 -32.11 -8.68 -0.50
N LYS A 123 -32.89 -9.24 -1.42
CA LYS A 123 -32.84 -8.91 -2.85
C LYS A 123 -33.17 -7.44 -3.08
N GLU A 124 -34.23 -6.96 -2.45
CA GLU A 124 -34.67 -5.58 -2.62
C GLU A 124 -33.72 -4.58 -1.95
N VAL A 125 -33.17 -4.90 -0.77
CA VAL A 125 -32.12 -4.09 -0.12
C VAL A 125 -30.91 -3.97 -1.02
N THR A 126 -30.49 -5.07 -1.64
CA THR A 126 -29.35 -5.07 -2.57
C THR A 126 -29.64 -4.18 -3.79
N ARG A 127 -30.85 -4.26 -4.34
CA ARG A 127 -31.29 -3.41 -5.45
C ARG A 127 -31.29 -1.93 -5.08
N VAL A 128 -31.95 -1.57 -3.97
CA VAL A 128 -31.99 -0.19 -3.46
C VAL A 128 -30.59 0.33 -3.18
N MET A 129 -29.71 -0.49 -2.59
CA MET A 129 -28.32 -0.14 -2.34
C MET A 129 -27.58 0.22 -3.64
N ARG A 130 -27.76 -0.53 -4.74
CA ARG A 130 -27.17 -0.19 -6.04
C ARG A 130 -27.65 1.16 -6.56
N HIS A 131 -28.93 1.47 -6.38
CA HIS A 131 -29.49 2.77 -6.75
C HIS A 131 -28.93 3.91 -5.88
N ILE A 132 -28.83 3.71 -4.57
CA ILE A 132 -28.21 4.69 -3.65
C ILE A 132 -26.75 4.94 -4.04
N THR A 133 -25.98 3.88 -4.31
CA THR A 133 -24.60 3.98 -4.77
C THR A 133 -24.49 4.78 -6.06
N SER A 134 -25.36 4.51 -7.04
CA SER A 134 -25.37 5.23 -8.33
C SER A 134 -25.73 6.71 -8.14
N TYR A 135 -26.74 6.99 -7.31
CA TYR A 135 -27.13 8.36 -6.97
C TYR A 135 -25.99 9.13 -6.32
N LEU A 136 -25.32 8.55 -5.32
CA LEU A 136 -24.19 9.18 -4.64
C LEU A 136 -23.01 9.39 -5.59
N LYS A 137 -22.73 8.42 -6.45
CA LYS A 137 -21.68 8.55 -7.47
C LYS A 137 -21.91 9.80 -8.34
N GLU A 138 -23.15 10.00 -8.79
CA GLU A 138 -23.51 11.18 -9.60
C GLU A 138 -23.45 12.48 -8.80
N GLN A 139 -24.01 12.52 -7.59
CA GLN A 139 -24.02 13.73 -6.74
C GLN A 139 -22.61 14.18 -6.31
N LEU A 140 -21.68 13.23 -6.21
CA LEU A 140 -20.28 13.49 -5.86
C LEU A 140 -19.39 13.69 -7.09
N GLY A 141 -19.90 13.50 -8.31
CA GLY A 141 -19.13 13.64 -9.55
C GLY A 141 -18.03 12.59 -9.70
N LEU A 142 -18.24 11.39 -9.15
CA LEU A 142 -17.21 10.35 -9.07
C LEU A 142 -17.24 9.41 -10.28
N LYS A 143 -16.06 8.97 -10.70
CA LYS A 143 -15.94 7.85 -11.66
C LYS A 143 -16.32 6.52 -11.02
N SER A 144 -15.83 6.30 -9.79
CA SER A 144 -16.08 5.13 -8.96
C SER A 144 -16.48 5.55 -7.55
N ILE A 145 -17.41 4.82 -6.93
CA ILE A 145 -17.78 5.01 -5.52
C ILE A 145 -16.73 4.44 -4.57
N ASP A 146 -15.79 3.64 -5.09
CA ASP A 146 -14.75 2.99 -4.30
C ASP A 146 -13.49 3.86 -4.16
N ASP A 147 -13.43 4.96 -4.91
CA ASP A 147 -12.31 5.92 -4.94
C ASP A 147 -12.77 7.30 -4.46
N ILE A 148 -13.49 7.35 -3.33
CA ILE A 148 -13.95 8.62 -2.74
C ILE A 148 -12.74 9.33 -2.12
N PRO A 149 -12.36 10.54 -2.61
CA PRO A 149 -11.34 11.34 -1.96
C PRO A 149 -11.76 11.73 -0.54
N ASN A 150 -10.80 11.81 0.39
CA ASN A 150 -11.08 12.15 1.80
C ASN A 150 -11.90 13.44 1.97
N CYS A 151 -11.69 14.44 1.11
CA CYS A 151 -12.44 15.70 1.14
C CYS A 151 -13.94 15.55 0.81
N LEU A 152 -14.35 14.46 0.16
CA LEU A 152 -15.73 14.19 -0.22
C LEU A 152 -16.45 13.25 0.76
N VAL A 153 -15.77 12.73 1.79
CA VAL A 153 -16.36 11.82 2.80
C VAL A 153 -17.51 12.48 3.55
N GLU A 154 -17.32 13.71 4.04
CA GLU A 154 -18.39 14.42 4.76
C GLU A 154 -19.53 14.82 3.82
N LYS A 155 -19.22 15.17 2.57
CA LYS A 155 -20.25 15.41 1.56
C LYS A 155 -21.06 14.15 1.27
N HIS A 156 -20.43 12.97 1.17
CA HIS A 156 -21.11 11.69 1.03
C HIS A 156 -22.10 11.46 2.17
N LYS A 157 -21.66 11.63 3.43
CA LYS A 157 -22.51 11.45 4.62
C LYS A 157 -23.72 12.38 4.60
N THR A 158 -23.51 13.66 4.29
CA THR A 158 -24.59 14.65 4.21
C THR A 158 -25.60 14.29 3.11
N VAL A 159 -25.13 13.99 1.90
CA VAL A 159 -26.00 13.61 0.78
C VAL A 159 -26.79 12.34 1.10
N LEU A 160 -26.16 11.34 1.72
CA LEU A 160 -26.82 10.10 2.13
C LEU A 160 -27.86 10.32 3.25
N LYS A 161 -27.57 11.22 4.20
CA LYS A 161 -28.50 11.61 5.26
C LYS A 161 -29.74 12.27 4.68
N GLU A 162 -29.57 13.22 3.77
CA GLU A 162 -30.63 13.97 3.10
C GLU A 162 -31.36 13.21 1.98
N LEU A 163 -30.83 12.03 1.60
CA LEU A 163 -31.47 11.18 0.61
C LEU A 163 -32.81 10.68 1.16
N THR A 164 -33.87 10.95 0.41
CA THR A 164 -35.22 10.45 0.67
C THR A 164 -35.63 9.49 -0.44
N TRP A 165 -36.61 8.61 -0.15
CA TRP A 165 -37.15 7.69 -1.16
C TRP A 165 -37.66 8.42 -2.40
N LYS A 166 -38.29 9.59 -2.25
CA LYS A 166 -38.80 10.39 -3.39
C LYS A 166 -37.67 10.87 -4.30
N LYS A 167 -36.55 11.34 -3.73
CA LYS A 167 -35.36 11.72 -4.50
C LYS A 167 -34.77 10.52 -5.25
N LEU A 168 -34.67 9.37 -4.56
CA LEU A 168 -34.16 8.14 -5.15
C LEU A 168 -35.07 7.59 -6.27
N ASP A 169 -36.39 7.60 -6.07
CA ASP A 169 -37.38 7.16 -7.07
C ASP A 169 -37.37 8.05 -8.32
N THR A 170 -37.26 9.37 -8.13
CA THR A 170 -37.12 10.32 -9.23
C THR A 170 -35.84 10.03 -10.03
N PHE A 171 -34.74 9.75 -9.34
CA PHE A 171 -33.47 9.38 -9.95
C PHE A 171 -33.57 8.07 -10.76
N MET A 172 -34.17 7.03 -10.18
CA MET A 172 -34.38 5.75 -10.87
C MET A 172 -35.20 5.91 -12.16
N LYS A 173 -36.25 6.73 -12.12
CA LYS A 173 -37.10 7.01 -13.29
C LYS A 173 -36.39 7.82 -14.38
N LYS A 174 -35.43 8.68 -14.00
CA LYS A 174 -34.68 9.51 -14.95
C LYS A 174 -33.68 8.70 -15.78
N GLY A 175 -33.11 7.62 -15.22
CA GLY A 175 -32.17 6.73 -15.91
C GLY A 175 -32.79 5.60 -16.73
N SER A 176 -34.12 5.52 -16.81
CA SER A 176 -34.87 4.51 -17.59
C SER A 176 -35.47 5.08 -18.89
N ARG A 177 -35.02 6.25 -19.33
CA ARG A 177 -35.27 6.83 -20.66
C ARG A 177 -33.98 6.76 -21.46
#